data_AF-M6ULJ0-F1
#
_entry.id   AF-M6ULJ0-F1
#
_cell.length_a   1.000
_cell.length_b   1.000
_cell.length_c   1.000
_cell.angle_alpha   90.00
_cell.angle_beta   90.00
_cell.angle_gamma   90.00
#
_symmetry.space_group_name_H-M   'P 1'
#
loop_
_entity.id
_entity.type
_entity.pdbx_description
1 polymer ?
#
loop_
_entity_poly.entity_id
_entity_poly.type
_entity_poly.pdbx_seq_one_letter_code
_entity_poly.pdbx_strand_id
1 'polypeptide(L)'
;MKLRTSWKFLTATILILGMVNCSQLNEDKHAKDKDIKDALLLLGIAIQSFWKIEGTWNYFNGTKDYPGSLFIDNGTVLQGQYTITQTRVTREIKDTGFGASKLIGDIVEIDRSKKVVYVQFTQDSSFSKGKFSWYRWTSKDDYVYICPDLSGVNNQNTLEQAKADNLDSFSDLDNINSGCGLNSGFDPAPWSRLELKKI
;
A
#
# COMPACT_ATOMS: atom_id res chain seq x y z
N MET A 1 -1.73 32.13 7.16
CA MET A 1 -1.40 31.13 6.14
C MET A 1 -2.43 31.22 5.02
N LYS A 2 -1.99 31.35 3.77
CA LYS A 2 -2.77 31.85 2.62
C LYS A 2 -3.85 30.87 2.13
N LEU A 3 -5.05 31.39 1.85
CA LEU A 3 -6.15 30.77 1.11
C LEU A 3 -5.69 30.25 -0.26
N ARG A 4 -5.30 28.98 -0.36
CA ARG A 4 -5.00 28.32 -1.66
C ARG A 4 -5.69 26.97 -1.88
N THR A 5 -6.41 26.46 -0.88
CA THR A 5 -7.12 25.18 -0.97
C THR A 5 -8.51 25.28 -1.60
N SER A 6 -9.07 26.49 -1.76
CA SER A 6 -10.45 26.69 -2.21
C SER A 6 -10.65 26.69 -3.73
N TRP A 7 -9.58 26.84 -4.53
CA TRP A 7 -9.73 26.98 -5.99
C TRP A 7 -10.02 25.66 -6.70
N LYS A 8 -9.45 24.54 -6.23
CA LYS A 8 -9.64 23.22 -6.85
C LYS A 8 -11.08 22.70 -6.70
N PHE A 9 -11.74 23.04 -5.59
CA PHE A 9 -13.16 22.73 -5.37
C PHE A 9 -14.09 23.60 -6.22
N LEU A 10 -13.73 24.85 -6.51
CA LEU A 10 -14.53 25.73 -7.35
C LEU A 10 -14.57 25.25 -8.81
N THR A 11 -13.42 24.80 -9.35
CA THR A 11 -13.33 24.27 -10.71
C THR A 11 -14.13 22.98 -10.92
N ALA A 12 -14.21 22.11 -9.91
CA ALA A 12 -15.04 20.90 -9.98
C ALA A 12 -16.53 21.24 -10.01
N THR A 13 -16.95 22.25 -9.26
CA THR A 13 -18.36 22.67 -9.17
C THR A 13 -18.83 23.35 -10.47
N ILE A 14 -17.96 24.11 -11.14
CA ILE A 14 -18.27 24.77 -12.43
C ILE A 14 -18.34 23.75 -13.57
N LEU A 15 -17.50 22.70 -13.58
CA LEU A 15 -17.61 21.64 -14.59
C LEU A 15 -18.93 20.86 -14.45
N ILE A 16 -19.37 20.58 -13.22
CA ILE A 16 -20.63 19.87 -12.96
C ILE A 16 -21.85 20.71 -13.38
N LEU A 17 -21.83 22.03 -13.16
CA LEU A 17 -22.91 22.93 -13.57
C LEU A 17 -22.91 23.26 -15.07
N GLY A 18 -21.73 23.30 -15.71
CA GLY A 18 -21.59 23.57 -17.15
C GLY A 18 -22.15 22.46 -18.06
N MET A 19 -22.19 21.21 -17.57
CA MET A 19 -22.77 20.08 -18.32
C MET A 19 -24.31 20.02 -18.25
N VAL A 20 -24.95 20.83 -17.39
CA VAL A 20 -26.43 20.83 -17.25
C VAL A 20 -27.11 21.75 -18.27
N ASN A 21 -26.37 22.69 -18.89
CA ASN A 21 -26.95 23.70 -19.79
C ASN A 21 -26.61 23.55 -21.28
N CYS A 22 -25.89 22.50 -21.70
CA CYS A 22 -25.58 22.26 -23.12
C CYS A 22 -26.35 21.08 -23.76
N SER A 23 -27.29 20.48 -23.04
CA SER A 23 -28.10 19.37 -23.55
C SER A 23 -29.59 19.71 -23.43
N GLN A 24 -30.04 20.63 -24.29
CA GLN A 24 -31.43 20.59 -24.76
C GLN A 24 -31.54 19.37 -25.67
N LEU A 25 -31.82 18.21 -25.08
CA LEU A 25 -32.27 17.03 -25.81
C LEU A 25 -33.38 16.39 -24.98
N ASN A 26 -34.56 16.48 -25.59
CA ASN A 26 -35.81 15.78 -25.39
C ASN A 26 -35.91 14.80 -24.22
N GLU A 27 -37.04 14.95 -23.54
CA GLU A 27 -37.60 14.11 -22.48
C GLU A 27 -37.25 12.63 -22.59
N ASP A 28 -36.47 12.13 -21.63
CA ASP A 28 -36.61 10.76 -21.13
C ASP A 28 -36.18 10.72 -19.66
N LYS A 29 -37.18 10.77 -18.76
CA LYS A 29 -36.97 10.70 -17.29
C LYS A 29 -36.34 9.37 -16.85
N HIS A 30 -36.38 8.33 -17.68
CA HIS A 30 -35.76 7.03 -17.42
C HIS A 30 -34.26 6.99 -17.72
N ALA A 31 -33.75 7.82 -18.63
CA ALA A 31 -32.32 7.82 -19.00
C ALA A 31 -31.45 8.48 -17.92
N LYS A 32 -31.90 9.59 -17.33
CA LYS A 32 -31.16 10.32 -16.29
C LYS A 32 -30.93 9.50 -15.01
N ASP A 33 -31.91 8.70 -14.60
CA ASP A 33 -31.80 7.88 -13.39
C ASP A 33 -30.82 6.70 -13.59
N LYS A 34 -30.73 6.18 -14.82
CA LYS A 34 -29.74 5.17 -15.20
C LYS A 34 -28.33 5.75 -15.26
N ASP A 35 -28.15 6.93 -15.87
CA ASP A 35 -26.85 7.59 -15.95
C ASP A 35 -26.29 7.96 -14.56
N ILE A 36 -27.14 8.39 -13.63
CA ILE A 36 -26.73 8.66 -12.24
C ILE A 36 -26.36 7.37 -11.51
N LYS A 37 -27.13 6.29 -11.69
CA LYS A 37 -26.82 4.98 -11.09
C LYS A 37 -25.52 4.39 -11.65
N ASP A 38 -25.31 4.50 -12.96
CA ASP A 38 -24.09 4.02 -13.62
C ASP A 38 -22.87 4.87 -13.20
N ALA A 39 -23.01 6.19 -13.06
CA ALA A 39 -21.95 7.05 -12.52
C ALA A 39 -21.62 6.73 -11.04
N LEU A 40 -22.64 6.47 -10.20
CA LEU A 40 -22.44 6.05 -8.81
C LEU A 40 -21.84 4.64 -8.72
N LEU A 41 -22.21 3.74 -9.62
CA LEU A 41 -21.63 2.41 -9.73
C LEU A 41 -20.15 2.50 -10.15
N LEU A 42 -19.84 3.32 -11.16
CA LEU A 42 -18.47 3.57 -11.62
C LEU A 42 -17.62 4.25 -10.54
N LEU A 43 -18.19 5.20 -9.79
CA LEU A 43 -17.53 5.83 -8.65
C LEU A 43 -17.33 4.81 -7.51
N GLY A 44 -18.32 3.96 -7.27
CA GLY A 44 -18.24 2.86 -6.30
C GLY A 44 -17.15 1.86 -6.67
N ILE A 45 -17.08 1.44 -7.94
CA ILE A 45 -16.03 0.58 -8.49
C ILE A 45 -14.67 1.29 -8.41
N ALA A 46 -14.60 2.58 -8.75
CA ALA A 46 -13.37 3.36 -8.67
C ALA A 46 -12.84 3.47 -7.23
N ILE A 47 -13.70 3.79 -6.26
CA ILE A 47 -13.36 3.85 -4.83
C ILE A 47 -12.98 2.46 -4.31
N GLN A 48 -13.70 1.41 -4.72
CA GLN A 48 -13.37 0.04 -4.38
C GLN A 48 -12.09 -0.45 -5.06
N SER A 49 -11.69 0.14 -6.19
CA SER A 49 -10.44 -0.15 -6.88
C SER A 49 -9.27 0.63 -6.28
N PHE A 50 -9.53 1.79 -5.65
CA PHE A 50 -8.50 2.62 -5.03
C PHE A 50 -7.74 1.82 -3.98
N TRP A 51 -6.44 1.70 -4.21
CA TRP A 51 -5.55 0.98 -3.34
C TRP A 51 -4.71 2.00 -2.61
N LYS A 52 -4.96 2.19 -1.31
CA LYS A 52 -4.33 3.27 -0.53
C LYS A 52 -2.80 3.24 -0.55
N ILE A 53 -2.22 2.06 -0.82
CA ILE A 53 -0.79 1.84 -0.87
C ILE A 53 -0.19 1.94 -2.28
N GLU A 54 -1.01 2.09 -3.32
CA GLU A 54 -0.50 2.27 -4.68
C GLU A 54 0.26 3.60 -4.79
N GLY A 55 1.46 3.55 -5.37
CA GLY A 55 2.35 4.70 -5.52
C GLY A 55 3.80 4.39 -5.20
N THR A 56 4.61 5.44 -5.22
CA THR A 56 6.04 5.39 -4.85
C THR A 56 6.24 6.07 -3.49
N TRP A 57 6.80 5.30 -2.57
CA TRP A 57 6.95 5.67 -1.17
C TRP A 57 8.42 5.63 -0.77
N ASN A 58 8.87 6.61 -0.01
CA ASN A 58 10.02 6.44 0.86
C ASN A 58 9.57 5.63 2.08
N TYR A 59 10.37 4.66 2.52
CA TYR A 59 10.08 3.95 3.76
C TYR A 59 11.16 4.09 4.82
N PHE A 60 10.70 4.20 6.06
CA PHE A 60 11.52 4.49 7.22
C PHE A 60 11.55 3.29 8.17
N ASN A 61 12.60 3.26 8.99
CA ASN A 61 12.94 2.18 9.91
C ASN A 61 12.00 2.01 11.11
N GLY A 62 10.83 2.66 11.17
CA GLY A 62 9.93 2.56 12.31
C GLY A 62 8.86 3.65 12.34
N THR A 63 8.25 3.86 13.50
CA THR A 63 7.29 4.95 13.70
C THR A 63 8.00 6.25 14.05
N LYS A 64 7.28 7.37 14.09
CA LYS A 64 7.91 8.68 14.34
C LYS A 64 8.69 8.72 15.66
N ASP A 65 8.16 8.04 16.68
CA ASP A 65 8.67 8.09 18.04
C ASP A 65 9.19 6.72 18.53
N TYR A 66 9.25 5.71 17.64
CA TYR A 66 9.76 4.38 17.95
C TYR A 66 10.79 3.93 16.90
N PRO A 67 12.07 3.75 17.30
CA PRO A 67 13.06 3.08 16.47
C PRO A 67 12.63 1.65 16.12
N GLY A 68 13.00 1.16 14.94
CA GLY A 68 13.06 -0.28 14.73
C GLY A 68 14.19 -0.93 15.50
N SER A 69 14.06 -2.22 15.80
CA SER A 69 15.01 -3.04 16.60
C SER A 69 16.49 -2.68 16.45
N LEU A 70 16.98 -2.62 15.21
CA LEU A 70 18.39 -2.40 14.90
C LEU A 70 18.84 -0.93 14.97
N PHE A 71 17.95 -0.03 15.36
CA PHE A 71 18.18 1.40 15.42
C PHE A 71 17.99 1.88 16.85
N ILE A 72 18.92 2.72 17.30
CA ILE A 72 18.87 3.36 18.61
C ILE A 72 18.15 4.73 18.56
N ASP A 73 17.94 5.26 17.35
CA ASP A 73 17.33 6.55 17.08
C ASP A 73 15.90 6.39 16.54
N ASN A 74 15.06 7.42 16.73
CA ASN A 74 13.67 7.48 16.23
C ASN A 74 13.52 6.93 14.81
N GLY A 75 12.33 6.43 14.47
CA GLY A 75 12.01 5.84 13.15
C GLY A 75 11.96 6.85 12.00
N THR A 76 12.97 7.70 11.89
CA THR A 76 13.18 8.75 10.90
C THR A 76 14.33 8.41 9.94
N VAL A 77 14.96 7.24 10.10
CA VAL A 77 16.03 6.78 9.21
C VAL A 77 15.41 6.21 7.93
N LEU A 78 15.71 6.87 6.81
CA LEU A 78 15.27 6.42 5.49
C LEU A 78 15.97 5.10 5.12
N GLN A 79 15.18 4.05 4.99
CA GLN A 79 15.67 2.70 4.68
C GLN A 79 15.63 2.37 3.20
N GLY A 80 14.80 3.05 2.41
CA GLY A 80 14.63 2.69 1.02
C GLY A 80 13.37 3.25 0.38
N GLN A 81 12.96 2.62 -0.72
CA GLN A 81 11.76 2.97 -1.47
C GLN A 81 10.91 1.74 -1.77
N TYR A 82 9.59 1.93 -1.72
CA TYR A 82 8.63 1.01 -2.31
C TYR A 82 8.02 1.66 -3.56
N THR A 83 7.83 0.87 -4.61
CA THR A 83 6.92 1.19 -5.72
C THR A 83 5.88 0.09 -5.80
N ILE A 84 4.62 0.45 -5.57
CA ILE A 84 3.51 -0.50 -5.50
C ILE A 84 2.51 -0.10 -6.57
N THR A 85 2.17 -1.03 -7.45
CA THR A 85 1.09 -0.91 -8.45
C THR A 85 0.08 -2.02 -8.21
N GLN A 86 -1.00 -2.07 -8.99
CA GLN A 86 -1.96 -3.19 -8.91
C GLN A 86 -1.38 -4.55 -9.31
N THR A 87 -0.24 -4.57 -10.02
CA THR A 87 0.34 -5.79 -10.58
C THR A 87 1.72 -6.13 -10.03
N ARG A 88 2.39 -5.21 -9.34
CA ARG A 88 3.77 -5.41 -8.89
C ARG A 88 4.11 -4.62 -7.65
N VAL A 89 4.93 -5.22 -6.79
CA VAL A 89 5.63 -4.57 -5.68
C VAL A 89 7.13 -4.60 -5.94
N THR A 90 7.75 -3.43 -5.92
CA THR A 90 9.21 -3.28 -5.92
C THR A 90 9.64 -2.64 -4.62
N ARG A 91 10.59 -3.23 -3.92
CA ARG A 91 11.23 -2.66 -2.72
C ARG A 91 12.73 -2.56 -2.95
N GLU A 92 13.26 -1.36 -2.80
CA GLU A 92 14.69 -1.07 -2.88
C GLU A 92 15.18 -0.67 -1.49
N ILE A 93 16.17 -1.38 -0.96
CA ILE A 93 16.78 -1.12 0.34
C ILE A 93 18.08 -0.35 0.13
N LYS A 94 18.23 0.78 0.82
CA LYS A 94 19.46 1.58 0.85
C LYS A 94 20.49 0.93 1.77
N ASP A 95 21.74 0.99 1.37
CA ASP A 95 22.82 0.29 2.05
C ASP A 95 23.19 0.96 3.39
N THR A 96 22.87 0.30 4.51
CA THR A 96 23.32 0.67 5.85
C THR A 96 23.84 -0.52 6.68
N GLY A 97 24.12 -1.69 6.06
CA GLY A 97 24.73 -2.84 6.77
C GLY A 97 24.25 -4.25 6.37
N PHE A 98 23.14 -4.39 5.65
CA PHE A 98 22.61 -5.67 5.15
C PHE A 98 22.81 -5.90 3.64
N GLY A 99 23.54 -4.98 2.98
CA GLY A 99 23.69 -4.92 1.53
C GLY A 99 22.48 -4.27 0.86
N ALA A 100 22.73 -3.42 -0.13
CA ALA A 100 21.68 -2.94 -1.02
C ALA A 100 20.97 -4.13 -1.67
N SER A 101 19.63 -4.13 -1.64
CA SER A 101 18.85 -5.19 -2.26
C SER A 101 17.59 -4.66 -2.91
N LYS A 102 17.14 -5.38 -3.93
CA LYS A 102 15.97 -5.08 -4.73
C LYS A 102 15.06 -6.29 -4.76
N LEU A 103 13.96 -6.22 -4.04
CA LEU A 103 12.89 -7.20 -4.11
C LEU A 103 11.87 -6.76 -5.16
N ILE A 104 11.50 -7.68 -6.04
CA ILE A 104 10.54 -7.45 -7.10
C ILE A 104 9.57 -8.63 -7.10
N GLY A 105 8.29 -8.36 -6.87
CA GLY A 105 7.25 -9.38 -6.79
C GLY A 105 6.04 -9.02 -7.64
N ASP A 106 5.60 -9.98 -8.45
CA ASP A 106 4.34 -9.88 -9.19
C ASP A 106 3.19 -10.16 -8.24
N ILE A 107 2.19 -9.28 -8.24
CA ILE A 107 1.00 -9.44 -7.39
C ILE A 107 0.14 -10.53 -7.99
N VAL A 108 -0.05 -11.59 -7.21
CA VAL A 108 -0.86 -12.74 -7.60
C VAL A 108 -2.26 -12.67 -6.98
N GLU A 109 -2.40 -12.03 -5.82
CA GLU A 109 -3.69 -11.83 -5.18
C GLU A 109 -3.68 -10.60 -4.26
N ILE A 110 -4.82 -9.92 -4.17
CA ILE A 110 -5.05 -8.82 -3.25
C ILE A 110 -6.27 -9.17 -2.39
N ASP A 111 -6.06 -9.45 -1.11
CA ASP A 111 -7.16 -9.60 -0.15
C ASP A 111 -7.32 -8.29 0.64
N ARG A 112 -8.29 -7.47 0.19
CA ARG A 112 -8.60 -6.17 0.79
C ARG A 112 -9.23 -6.31 2.18
N SER A 113 -9.90 -7.42 2.48
CA SER A 113 -10.54 -7.65 3.78
C SER A 113 -9.50 -7.83 4.88
N LYS A 114 -8.41 -8.55 4.56
CA LYS A 114 -7.27 -8.78 5.45
C LYS A 114 -6.16 -7.74 5.34
N LYS A 115 -6.29 -6.82 4.36
CA LYS A 115 -5.29 -5.81 3.99
C LYS A 115 -3.94 -6.44 3.67
N VAL A 116 -3.93 -7.47 2.82
CA VAL A 116 -2.73 -8.22 2.44
C VAL A 116 -2.61 -8.39 0.93
N VAL A 117 -1.37 -8.26 0.44
CA VAL A 117 -0.96 -8.48 -0.94
C VAL A 117 -0.20 -9.78 -0.94
N TYR A 118 -0.56 -10.71 -1.81
CA TYR A 118 0.28 -11.87 -2.07
C TYR A 118 1.06 -11.63 -3.35
N VAL A 119 2.36 -11.92 -3.29
CA VAL A 119 3.25 -11.78 -4.43
C VAL A 119 3.97 -13.08 -4.74
N GLN A 120 4.44 -13.21 -5.97
CA GLN A 120 5.50 -14.13 -6.34
C GLN A 120 6.74 -13.32 -6.74
N PHE A 121 7.87 -13.55 -6.09
CA PHE A 121 9.11 -12.87 -6.42
C PHE A 121 9.62 -13.27 -7.81
N THR A 122 10.00 -12.28 -8.61
CA THR A 122 10.49 -12.46 -9.97
C THR A 122 11.96 -12.93 -9.97
N GLN A 123 12.46 -13.37 -11.13
CA GLN A 123 13.82 -13.89 -11.27
C GLN A 123 14.92 -12.82 -11.13
N ASP A 124 14.56 -11.56 -11.34
CA ASP A 124 15.42 -10.38 -11.15
C ASP A 124 15.37 -9.81 -9.72
N SER A 125 14.59 -10.42 -8.81
CA SER A 125 14.65 -10.13 -7.38
C SER A 125 16.02 -10.55 -6.79
N SER A 126 16.58 -9.76 -5.87
CA SER A 126 17.87 -10.06 -5.23
C SER A 126 17.85 -11.36 -4.42
N PHE A 127 16.70 -11.72 -3.84
CA PHE A 127 16.51 -12.95 -3.05
C PHE A 127 15.10 -13.50 -3.22
N SER A 128 14.90 -14.73 -2.73
CA SER A 128 13.61 -15.44 -2.72
C SER A 128 12.95 -15.61 -4.10
N LYS A 129 13.75 -15.67 -5.17
CA LYS A 129 13.29 -15.80 -6.56
C LYS A 129 12.31 -16.97 -6.74
N GLY A 130 11.18 -16.70 -7.40
CA GLY A 130 10.11 -17.65 -7.66
C GLY A 130 9.27 -18.03 -6.44
N LYS A 131 9.62 -17.55 -5.24
CA LYS A 131 8.90 -17.84 -4.00
C LYS A 131 7.72 -16.90 -3.82
N PHE A 132 6.74 -17.38 -3.08
CA PHE A 132 5.59 -16.61 -2.67
C PHE A 132 5.86 -15.93 -1.34
N SER A 133 5.17 -14.82 -1.12
CA SER A 133 5.29 -14.01 0.08
C SER A 133 4.07 -13.11 0.17
N TRP A 134 3.91 -12.45 1.32
CA TRP A 134 2.85 -11.47 1.50
C TRP A 134 3.37 -10.12 1.99
N TYR A 135 2.64 -9.07 1.68
CA TYR A 135 2.82 -7.74 2.26
C TYR A 135 1.50 -7.32 2.89
N ARG A 136 1.50 -7.10 4.20
CA ARG A 136 0.33 -6.57 4.90
C ARG A 136 0.44 -5.07 5.05
N TRP A 137 -0.66 -4.34 5.04
CA TRP A 137 -0.65 -2.89 5.25
C TRP A 137 -1.70 -2.42 6.26
N THR A 138 -1.42 -1.29 6.88
CA THR A 138 -2.38 -0.57 7.73
C THR A 138 -2.16 0.94 7.65
N SER A 139 -2.96 1.70 8.38
CA SER A 139 -2.77 3.14 8.52
C SER A 139 -3.02 3.55 9.95
N LYS A 140 -2.15 4.41 10.48
CA LYS A 140 -2.22 4.95 11.84
C LYS A 140 -1.57 6.34 11.85
N ASP A 141 -2.14 7.28 12.59
CA ASP A 141 -1.59 8.63 12.78
C ASP A 141 -1.18 9.33 11.47
N ASP A 142 -2.07 9.31 10.46
CA ASP A 142 -1.88 9.83 9.09
C ASP A 142 -0.81 9.15 8.23
N TYR A 143 -0.12 8.14 8.75
CA TYR A 143 0.85 7.35 8.01
C TYR A 143 0.25 6.04 7.50
N VAL A 144 0.82 5.57 6.39
CA VAL A 144 0.61 4.20 5.89
C VAL A 144 1.80 3.37 6.35
N TYR A 145 1.53 2.13 6.75
CA TYR A 145 2.55 1.19 7.19
C TYR A 145 2.46 -0.08 6.36
N ILE A 146 3.60 -0.63 5.95
CA ILE A 146 3.68 -1.91 5.26
C ILE A 146 4.57 -2.89 6.04
N CYS A 147 4.09 -4.12 6.15
CA CYS A 147 4.76 -5.22 6.78
C CYS A 147 5.07 -6.28 5.71
N PRO A 148 6.32 -6.42 5.25
CA PRO A 148 6.71 -7.55 4.42
C PRO A 148 6.78 -8.83 5.26
N ASP A 149 6.37 -9.95 4.68
CA ASP A 149 6.67 -11.26 5.22
C ASP A 149 8.18 -11.50 5.21
N LEU A 150 8.72 -11.75 6.40
CA LEU A 150 10.13 -12.13 6.61
C LEU A 150 10.23 -13.59 7.08
N SER A 151 9.09 -14.28 7.19
CA SER A 151 8.96 -15.59 7.81
C SER A 151 8.97 -16.72 6.79
N GLY A 152 10.13 -17.36 6.63
CA GLY A 152 10.18 -18.62 5.88
C GLY A 152 9.86 -18.48 4.39
N VAL A 153 9.90 -17.27 3.82
CA VAL A 153 9.71 -16.98 2.38
C VAL A 153 10.46 -17.97 1.49
N ASN A 154 11.69 -18.36 1.87
CA ASN A 154 12.50 -19.31 1.10
C ASN A 154 11.85 -20.70 0.92
N ASN A 155 10.89 -21.05 1.78
CA ASN A 155 10.15 -22.31 1.76
C ASN A 155 8.72 -22.19 1.19
N GLN A 156 8.25 -20.97 0.91
CA GLN A 156 6.93 -20.71 0.32
C GLN A 156 7.00 -20.88 -1.20
N ASN A 157 6.74 -22.09 -1.68
CA ASN A 157 6.80 -22.45 -3.11
C ASN A 157 5.45 -22.25 -3.83
N THR A 158 4.38 -22.01 -3.08
CA THR A 158 3.01 -21.89 -3.59
C THR A 158 2.29 -20.73 -2.93
N LEU A 159 1.25 -20.21 -3.59
CA LEU A 159 0.40 -19.16 -3.02
C LEU A 159 -0.32 -19.67 -1.76
N GLU A 160 -0.76 -20.92 -1.75
CA GLU A 160 -1.45 -21.54 -0.62
C GLU A 160 -0.58 -21.57 0.64
N GLN A 161 0.72 -21.81 0.49
CA GLN A 161 1.68 -21.76 1.60
C GLN A 161 1.79 -20.35 2.19
N ALA A 162 1.88 -19.31 1.34
CA ALA A 162 1.88 -17.92 1.81
C ALA A 162 0.54 -17.54 2.48
N LYS A 163 -0.58 -18.09 2.00
CA LYS A 163 -1.92 -17.86 2.56
C LYS A 163 -2.18 -18.62 3.86
N ALA A 164 -1.42 -19.67 4.14
CA ALA A 164 -1.53 -20.46 5.36
C ALA A 164 -0.91 -19.75 6.58
N ASP A 165 -0.11 -18.70 6.36
CA ASP A 165 0.47 -17.91 7.44
C ASP A 165 -0.59 -17.25 8.31
N ASN A 166 -0.37 -17.29 9.63
CA ASN A 166 -1.19 -16.55 10.58
C ASN A 166 -0.78 -15.07 10.57
N LEU A 167 -1.37 -14.31 9.64
CA LEU A 167 -1.10 -12.89 9.46
C LEU A 167 -1.20 -12.11 10.78
N ASP A 168 -2.22 -12.35 11.59
CA ASP A 168 -2.43 -11.61 12.86
C ASP A 168 -1.35 -11.91 13.90
N SER A 169 -0.81 -13.14 13.90
CA SER A 169 0.34 -13.48 14.74
C SER A 169 1.64 -12.83 14.29
N PHE A 170 1.78 -12.48 13.01
CA PHE A 170 3.03 -11.96 12.43
C PHE A 170 2.98 -10.46 12.14
N SER A 171 1.80 -9.86 12.17
CA SER A 171 1.56 -8.49 11.73
C SER A 171 0.30 -7.95 12.39
N ASP A 172 0.37 -7.69 13.69
CA ASP A 172 -0.69 -7.07 14.47
C ASP A 172 -0.98 -5.65 13.90
N LEU A 173 -2.22 -5.45 13.43
CA LEU A 173 -2.64 -4.19 12.82
C LEU A 173 -2.94 -3.09 13.85
N ASP A 174 -3.22 -3.47 15.10
CA ASP A 174 -3.58 -2.57 16.19
C ASP A 174 -2.31 -2.07 16.92
N ASN A 175 -1.24 -2.86 16.89
CA ASN A 175 0.04 -2.52 17.47
C ASN A 175 1.19 -2.52 16.46
N ILE A 176 1.33 -1.43 15.69
CA ILE A 176 2.44 -1.27 14.72
C ILE A 176 3.86 -1.34 15.35
N ASN A 177 3.98 -1.21 16.68
CA ASN A 177 5.26 -1.33 17.39
C ASN A 177 5.57 -2.77 17.80
N SER A 178 4.64 -3.72 17.69
CA SER A 178 4.87 -5.14 18.04
C SER A 178 5.71 -5.89 17.01
N GLY A 179 6.16 -5.22 15.94
CA GLY A 179 6.99 -5.81 14.89
C GLY A 179 6.20 -6.36 13.70
N CYS A 180 6.96 -6.76 12.68
CA CYS A 180 6.48 -7.31 11.43
C CYS A 180 7.29 -8.57 11.05
N GLY A 181 6.59 -9.66 10.73
CA GLY A 181 7.19 -10.93 10.29
C GLY A 181 7.82 -11.70 11.45
N LEU A 182 7.01 -12.60 12.05
CA LEU A 182 7.31 -13.47 13.21
C LEU A 182 7.78 -12.70 14.48
N ASN A 183 7.25 -12.99 15.67
CA ASN A 183 7.82 -13.99 16.60
C ASN A 183 9.16 -14.65 16.18
N SER A 184 10.14 -13.93 15.61
CA SER A 184 11.26 -14.51 14.84
C SER A 184 12.42 -15.01 15.70
N GLY A 185 12.36 -14.83 17.03
CA GLY A 185 13.54 -15.00 17.89
C GLY A 185 14.66 -13.99 17.59
N PHE A 186 14.42 -13.06 16.66
CA PHE A 186 15.24 -11.91 16.33
C PHE A 186 14.45 -10.64 16.64
N ASP A 187 15.17 -9.59 16.99
CA ASP A 187 14.64 -8.30 17.40
C ASP A 187 13.69 -7.72 16.31
N PRO A 188 12.40 -7.44 16.60
CA PRO A 188 11.36 -7.18 15.61
C PRO A 188 11.75 -6.09 14.61
N ALA A 189 11.88 -6.45 13.33
CA ALA A 189 11.91 -5.46 12.26
C ALA A 189 10.54 -4.76 12.24
N PRO A 190 10.45 -3.44 12.42
CA PRO A 190 9.15 -2.79 12.53
C PRO A 190 8.48 -2.68 11.17
N TRP A 191 7.18 -2.45 11.25
CA TRP A 191 6.39 -1.94 10.14
C TRP A 191 7.10 -0.77 9.46
N SER A 192 7.25 -0.86 8.15
CA SER A 192 7.86 0.20 7.34
C SER A 192 6.88 1.35 7.21
N ARG A 193 7.18 2.50 7.85
CA ARG A 193 6.40 3.73 7.67
C ARG A 193 6.60 4.26 6.26
N LEU A 194 5.52 4.40 5.51
CA LEU A 194 5.52 4.90 4.15
C LEU A 194 5.20 6.39 4.15
N GLU A 195 6.04 7.16 3.48
CA GLU A 195 5.78 8.56 3.17
C GLU A 195 5.89 8.78 1.67
N LEU A 196 4.97 9.59 1.12
CA LEU A 196 5.01 9.95 -0.29
C LEU A 196 6.39 10.53 -0.61
N LYS A 197 6.97 10.03 -1.71
CA LYS A 197 8.20 10.63 -2.25
C LYS A 197 7.90 12.08 -2.61
N LYS A 198 8.45 13.02 -1.84
CA LYS A 198 8.42 14.44 -2.21
C LYS A 198 9.25 14.58 -3.49
N ILE A 199 8.59 15.03 -4.56
CA ILE A 199 9.21 15.41 -5.82
C ILE A 199 9.86 16.78 -5.64
#